data_AF-A0A225UIN7-F1
#
_entry.id   AF-A0A225UIN7-F1
#
_cell.length_a   1.000
_cell.length_b   1.000
_cell.length_c   1.000
_cell.angle_alpha   90.00
_cell.angle_beta   90.00
_cell.angle_gamma   90.00
#
_symmetry.space_group_name_H-M   'P 1'
#
loop_
_entity.id
_entity.type
_entity.pdbx_description
1 polymer ?
#
loop_
_entity_poly.entity_id
_entity_poly.type
_entity_poly.pdbx_seq_one_letter_code
_entity_poly.pdbx_strand_id
1 'polypeptide(L)' 'MTEGRTRIKITFPGAYVYHFDTWVGDLSDQETILGMDFMVPAGFRLDLADRSLCLPEEVRTQLSGRRSYLAETRD' A
#
# COMPACT_ATOMS: atom_id res chain seq x y z
N MET A 1 -15.18 -12.96 -7.94
CA MET A 1 -14.43 -13.92 -8.78
C MET A 1 -13.86 -13.19 -9.99
N THR A 2 -12.56 -12.94 -9.94
CA THR A 2 -11.62 -12.98 -11.07
C THR A 2 -10.26 -13.22 -10.42
N GLU A 3 -9.97 -14.46 -10.06
CA GLU A 3 -8.66 -14.84 -9.51
C GLU A 3 -7.65 -14.90 -10.64
N GLY A 4 -7.19 -13.73 -11.09
CA GLY A 4 -6.14 -13.58 -12.09
C GLY A 4 -4.96 -12.81 -11.51
N ARG A 5 -3.74 -13.21 -11.89
CA ARG A 5 -2.55 -12.36 -11.71
C ARG A 5 -2.42 -11.46 -12.92
N THR A 6 -2.15 -10.18 -12.69
CA THR A 6 -1.89 -9.21 -13.75
C THR A 6 -0.62 -8.43 -13.46
N ARG A 7 0.12 -8.09 -14.51
CA ARG A 7 1.31 -7.23 -14.41
C ARG A 7 0.85 -5.78 -14.45
N ILE A 8 1.07 -5.03 -13.37
CA ILE A 8 0.80 -3.59 -13.28
C ILE A 8 2.07 -2.77 -13.34
N LYS A 9 1.93 -1.52 -13.78
CA LYS A 9 2.99 -0.50 -13.77
C LYS A 9 2.62 0.60 -12.79
N ILE A 10 3.46 0.83 -11.79
CA ILE A 10 3.28 1.92 -10.81
C ILE A 10 4.36 2.97 -11.08
N THR A 11 3.94 4.22 -11.24
CA THR A 11 4.83 5.36 -11.50
C THR A 11 4.74 6.33 -10.33
N PHE A 12 5.89 6.66 -9.72
CA PHE A 12 5.99 7.72 -8.73
C PHE A 12 6.50 9.01 -9.38
N PRO A 13 6.16 10.20 -8.82
CA PRO A 13 6.74 11.46 -9.28
C PRO A 13 8.28 11.37 -9.29
N GLY A 14 8.93 11.98 -10.29
CA GLY A 14 10.39 12.11 -10.34
C GLY A 14 11.06 11.27 -11.44
N ALA A 15 10.93 9.95 -11.44
CA ALA A 15 11.49 9.05 -12.48
C ALA A 15 11.14 7.56 -12.30
N TYR A 16 10.58 7.15 -11.15
CA TYR A 16 10.49 5.75 -10.80
C TYR A 16 9.30 5.04 -11.44
N VAL A 17 9.61 3.98 -12.17
CA VAL A 17 8.63 3.08 -12.78
C VAL A 17 8.91 1.66 -12.30
N TYR A 18 7.91 1.06 -11.66
CA TYR A 18 8.01 -0.31 -11.19
C TYR A 18 6.96 -1.22 -11.83
N HIS A 19 7.32 -2.49 -12.01
CA HIS A 19 6.49 -3.51 -12.66
C HIS A 19 6.30 -4.72 -11.75
N PHE A 20 5.06 -5.05 -11.39
CA PHE A 20 4.76 -6.13 -10.44
C PHE A 20 3.56 -6.98 -10.87
N ASP A 21 3.65 -8.29 -10.61
CA ASP A 21 2.49 -9.17 -10.73
C ASP A 21 1.65 -9.05 -9.46
N THR A 22 0.41 -8.59 -9.58
CA THR A 22 -0.53 -8.46 -8.46
C THR A 22 -1.75 -9.35 -8.67
N TRP A 23 -2.40 -9.71 -7.56
CA TRP A 23 -3.70 -10.36 -7.58
C TRP A 23 -4.79 -9.32 -7.79
N VAL A 24 -5.67 -9.56 -8.76
CA VAL A 24 -6.86 -8.73 -8.95
C VAL A 24 -7.98 -9.30 -8.09
N GLY A 25 -8.59 -8.45 -7.27
CA GLY A 25 -9.69 -8.82 -6.40
C GLY A 25 -10.66 -7.65 -6.22
N ASP A 26 -11.85 -7.95 -5.72
CA ASP A 26 -12.82 -6.93 -5.35
C ASP A 26 -12.36 -6.26 -4.05
N LEU A 27 -11.98 -4.98 -4.12
CA LEU A 27 -11.55 -4.18 -2.99
C LEU A 27 -12.64 -3.12 -2.77
N SER A 28 -13.47 -3.31 -1.74
CA SER A 28 -14.67 -2.49 -1.54
C SER A 28 -14.36 -0.99 -1.42
N ASP A 29 -13.51 -0.64 -0.45
CA ASP A 29 -13.27 0.75 0.00
C ASP A 29 -11.88 1.24 -0.43
N GLN A 30 -11.13 0.43 -1.19
CA GLN A 30 -9.73 0.66 -1.51
C GLN A 30 -9.52 0.46 -3.00
N GLU A 31 -8.91 1.42 -3.67
CA GLU A 31 -8.62 1.28 -5.10
C GLU A 31 -7.46 0.32 -5.34
N THR A 32 -6.52 0.18 -4.40
CA THR A 32 -5.35 -0.72 -4.49
C THR A 32 -4.71 -0.95 -3.12
N ILE A 33 -4.23 -2.16 -2.86
CA ILE A 33 -3.38 -2.49 -1.70
C ILE A 33 -1.98 -2.83 -2.20
N LEU A 34 -0.95 -2.14 -1.68
CA LEU A 34 0.45 -2.46 -1.93
C LEU A 34 1.03 -3.22 -0.74
N GLY A 35 1.46 -4.45 -0.97
CA GLY A 35 2.06 -5.31 0.04
C GLY A 35 3.50 -4.92 0.39
N MET A 36 4.05 -5.57 1.43
CA MET A 36 5.45 -5.37 1.82
C MET A 36 6.45 -5.87 0.77
N ASP A 37 6.06 -6.87 -0.01
CA ASP A 37 6.80 -7.39 -1.17
C ASP A 37 7.02 -6.33 -2.26
N PHE A 38 6.12 -5.34 -2.36
CA PHE A 38 6.33 -4.14 -3.17
C PHE A 38 7.10 -3.06 -2.40
N MET A 39 6.66 -2.73 -1.19
CA MET A 39 7.17 -1.57 -0.45
C MET A 39 8.65 -1.70 -0.07
N VAL A 40 9.12 -2.89 0.34
CA VAL A 40 10.51 -3.10 0.79
C VAL A 40 11.51 -2.97 -0.36
N PRO A 41 11.35 -3.67 -1.51
CA PRO A 41 12.27 -3.51 -2.64
C PRO A 41 12.22 -2.12 -3.29
N ALA A 42 11.07 -1.44 -3.27
CA ALA A 42 10.92 -0.07 -3.78
C ALA A 42 11.53 0.99 -2.84
N GLY A 43 12.07 0.58 -1.67
CA GLY A 43 12.78 1.45 -0.75
C GLY A 43 11.89 2.35 0.11
N PHE A 44 10.60 2.04 0.22
CA PHE A 44 9.72 2.76 1.14
C PHE A 44 10.17 2.61 2.59
N ARG A 45 10.14 3.70 3.34
CA ARG A 45 10.47 3.74 4.76
C ARG A 45 9.25 4.11 5.58
N LEU A 46 8.90 3.26 6.54
CA LEU A 46 7.87 3.55 7.53
C LEU A 46 8.51 4.27 8.72
N ASP A 47 8.10 5.51 8.96
CA ASP A 47 8.45 6.26 10.17
C ASP A 47 7.37 6.03 11.24
N LEU A 48 7.75 5.31 12.30
CA LEU A 48 6.84 4.98 13.40
C LEU A 48 6.62 6.15 14.36
N ALA A 49 7.57 7.08 14.48
CA ALA A 49 7.44 8.24 15.36
C ALA A 49 6.44 9.23 14.75
N ASP A 50 6.58 9.49 13.45
CA ASP A 50 5.74 10.46 12.74
C ASP A 50 4.50 9.82 12.09
N ARG A 51 4.34 8.48 12.19
CA ARG A 51 3.27 7.70 11.53
C ARG A 51 3.17 8.05 10.03
N SER A 52 4.32 8.09 9.37
CA SER A 52 4.43 8.49 7.97
C SER A 52 5.10 7.43 7.11
N LEU A 53 4.77 7.42 5.82
CA LEU A 53 5.45 6.62 4.81
C LEU A 53 6.31 7.55 3.96
N CYS A 54 7.60 7.23 3.81
CA CYS A 54 8.58 8.02 3.07
C CYS A 54 9.07 7.24 1.84
N LEU A 55 9.03 7.86 0.67
CA LEU A 55 9.72 7.37 -0.52
C LEU A 55 11.22 7.73 -0.48
N PRO A 56 12.10 6.98 -1.17
CA PRO A 56 13.52 7.30 -1.28
C PRO A 56 13.82 8.71 -1.81
N GLU A 57 12.90 9.29 -2.60
CA GLU A 57 13.02 10.63 -3.19
C GLU A 57 11.78 11.49 -2.89
N GLU A 58 11.69 12.02 -1.68
CA GLU A 58 10.93 13.24 -1.33
C GLU A 58 9.45 13.14 -0.95
N VAL A 59 8.69 12.13 -1.37
CA VAL A 59 7.27 12.08 -1.00
C VAL A 59 7.08 11.43 0.38
N ARG A 60 6.63 12.24 1.35
CA ARG A 60 6.10 11.76 2.63
C ARG A 60 4.59 11.84 2.64
N THR A 61 3.93 10.79 3.09
CA THR A 61 2.48 10.76 3.28
C THR A 61 2.15 10.31 4.69
N GLN A 62 1.24 11.04 5.35
CA GLN A 62 0.74 10.61 6.65
C GLN A 62 -0.18 9.41 6.51
N LEU A 63 -0.04 8.46 7.42
CA LEU A 63 -0.93 7.30 7.48
C LEU A 63 -2.23 7.71 8.19
N SER A 64 -3.36 7.61 7.49
CA SER A 64 -4.67 7.69 8.10
C SER A 64 -5.02 6.37 8.83
N GLY A 65 -5.83 6.47 9.88
CA GLY A 65 -5.87 5.53 11.00
C GLY A 65 -6.23 4.07 10.72
N ARG A 66 -5.95 3.24 11.74
CA ARG A 66 -6.48 1.86 11.85
C ARG A 66 -8.00 1.91 11.99
N ARG A 67 -8.75 1.11 11.22
CA ARG A 67 -10.05 0.61 11.68
C ARG A 67 -9.76 -0.27 12.89
N SER A 68 -10.31 0.09 14.04
CA SER A 68 -10.28 -0.75 15.23
C SER A 68 -11.01 -2.05 14.94
N TYR A 69 -10.27 -3.17 14.87
CA TYR A 69 -10.83 -4.52 14.79
C TYR A 69 -11.47 -4.99 16.11
N LEU A 70 -11.74 -4.08 17.05
CA LEU A 70 -12.42 -4.44 18.28
C LEU A 70 -13.89 -4.68 17.95
N ALA A 71 -14.21 -5.93 17.67
CA ALA A 71 -15.57 -6.42 17.65
C ALA A 71 -16.25 -5.99 18.96
N GLU A 72 -17.38 -5.31 18.82
CA GLU A 72 -18.36 -5.22 19.89
C GLU A 72 -18.70 -6.65 20.32
N THR A 73 -18.12 -7.15 21.40
CA THR A 73 -18.82 -8.11 22.25
C THR A 73 -19.77 -7.28 23.12
N ARG A 74 -20.94 -7.00 22.56
CA ARG A 74 -22.12 -6.66 23.34
C ARG A 74 -22.59 -7.94 24.04
N ASP A 75 -22.59 -7.92 25.35
CA ASP A 75 -23.60 -8.60 26.17
C ASP A 75 -24.23 -7.52 27.06
#